data_AF-A0A2X1KP34-F1
#
_entry.id   AF-A0A2X1KP34-F1
#
_cell.length_a   1.000
_cell.length_b   1.000
_cell.length_c   1.000
_cell.angle_alpha   90.00
_cell.angle_beta   90.00
_cell.angle_gamma   90.00
#
_symmetry.space_group_name_H-M   'P 1'
#
loop_
_entity.id
_entity.type
_entity.pdbx_description
1 polymer ?
#
loop_
_entity_poly.entity_id
_entity_poly.type
_entity_poly.pdbx_seq_one_letter_code
_entity_poly.pdbx_strand_id
1 'polypeptide(L)'
;MTLPSEKQTDLQTYLTANTPKPLLEGQVNYWGNYPKFFVSMMKAFFGDKATAENSWGFDWLPKWDKGYDVLQYFEMMKEGKVNGYICQGFNPVASFPNKNKVIGCLSKLKFLVTIDPLNTETSNFWQNHGELNEVDSSKIQTGSVPSAIDLLRGRERFYRLTQVAGYSGTGKVRTPGDCAD
;
A
#
# COMPACT_ATOMS: atom_id res chain seq x y z
N MET A 1 10.35 3.99 9.27
CA MET A 1 10.26 5.46 9.38
C MET A 1 8.80 5.83 9.24
N THR A 2 8.31 6.76 10.05
CA THR A 2 6.88 7.13 10.08
C THR A 2 6.61 8.26 9.10
N LEU A 3 5.48 8.21 8.39
CA LEU A 3 5.04 9.33 7.55
C LEU A 3 4.75 10.55 8.45
N PRO A 4 5.09 11.79 8.05
CA PRO A 4 4.74 12.97 8.84
C PRO A 4 3.23 13.16 8.96
N SER A 5 2.77 13.64 10.10
CA SER A 5 1.39 14.09 10.28
C SER A 5 1.22 15.54 9.82
N GLU A 6 -0.01 15.99 9.62
CA GLU A 6 -0.32 17.41 9.34
C GLU A 6 0.15 18.38 10.45
N LYS A 7 0.33 17.87 11.68
CA LYS A 7 0.81 18.64 12.83
C LYS A 7 2.31 18.92 12.77
N GLN A 8 3.03 18.23 11.89
CA GLN A 8 4.48 18.37 11.70
C GLN A 8 4.71 19.16 10.42
N THR A 9 4.61 20.48 10.53
CA THR A 9 4.57 21.41 9.41
C THR A 9 5.91 21.58 8.70
N ASP A 10 7.02 21.30 9.39
CA ASP A 10 8.38 21.45 8.86
C ASP A 10 9.27 20.26 9.24
N LEU A 11 10.36 20.11 8.49
CA LEU A 11 11.31 19.01 8.66
C LEU A 11 11.93 19.00 10.05
N GLN A 12 12.24 20.17 10.63
CA GLN A 12 12.92 20.23 11.93
C GLN A 12 11.98 19.74 13.04
N THR A 13 10.73 20.19 13.05
CA THR A 13 9.69 19.71 13.97
C THR A 13 9.49 18.20 13.83
N TYR A 14 9.42 17.69 12.60
CA TYR A 14 9.29 16.26 12.34
C TYR A 14 10.50 15.46 12.87
N LEU A 15 11.72 15.90 12.57
CA LEU A 15 12.93 15.20 12.98
C LEU A 15 13.11 15.23 14.49
N THR A 16 12.86 16.36 15.15
CA THR A 16 12.93 16.47 16.61
C THR A 16 11.91 15.55 17.29
N ALA A 17 10.68 15.47 16.77
CA ALA A 17 9.65 14.59 17.33
C ALA A 17 9.96 13.09 17.17
N ASN A 18 10.65 12.71 16.09
CA ASN A 18 10.93 11.31 15.78
C ASN A 18 12.35 10.84 16.13
N THR A 19 13.22 11.74 16.60
CA THR A 19 14.58 11.40 17.04
C THR A 19 14.61 11.28 18.57
N PRO A 20 14.56 10.07 19.13
CA PRO A 20 14.61 9.89 20.58
C PRO A 20 15.94 10.39 21.13
N LYS A 21 15.93 10.86 22.38
CA LYS A 21 17.14 11.21 23.14
C LYS A 21 17.50 10.04 24.07
N PRO A 22 18.80 9.82 24.36
CA PRO A 22 19.19 8.83 25.38
C PRO A 22 18.54 9.16 26.73
N LEU A 23 18.07 8.13 27.45
CA LEU A 23 17.46 8.31 28.77
C LEU A 23 18.52 8.50 29.86
N LEU A 24 19.70 7.90 29.68
CA LEU A 24 20.84 8.02 30.58
C LEU A 24 22.11 8.30 29.78
N GLU A 25 23.07 8.93 30.43
CA GLU A 25 24.41 9.15 29.89
C GLU A 25 25.10 7.82 29.56
N GLY A 26 25.82 7.77 28.44
CA GLY A 26 26.54 6.57 27.98
C GLY A 26 25.68 5.48 27.33
N GLN A 27 24.36 5.65 27.20
CA GLN A 27 23.50 4.66 26.53
C GLN A 27 23.58 4.74 25.00
N VAL A 28 23.57 3.56 24.37
CA VAL A 28 23.45 3.46 22.91
C VAL A 28 22.04 3.87 22.48
N ASN A 29 21.95 4.95 21.71
CA ASN A 29 20.72 5.41 21.09
C ASN A 29 20.83 5.30 19.57
N TYR A 30 20.58 4.10 19.02
CA TYR A 30 20.69 3.87 17.57
C TYR A 30 19.71 4.74 16.77
N TRP A 31 18.50 4.93 17.30
CA TRP A 31 17.48 5.79 16.71
C TRP A 31 17.79 7.28 16.80
N GLY A 32 18.84 7.69 17.52
CA GLY A 32 19.42 9.03 17.38
C GLY A 32 19.92 9.33 15.97
N ASN A 33 20.12 8.29 15.13
CA ASN A 33 20.48 8.43 13.71
C ASN A 33 19.27 8.66 12.78
N TYR A 34 18.05 8.84 13.30
CA TYR A 34 16.83 9.03 12.49
C TYR A 34 16.99 10.05 11.34
N PRO A 35 17.61 11.24 11.55
CA PRO A 35 17.79 12.20 10.45
C PRO A 35 18.61 11.65 9.27
N LYS A 36 19.61 10.80 9.54
CA LYS A 36 20.45 10.18 8.49
C LYS A 36 19.63 9.20 7.65
N PHE A 37 18.77 8.42 8.29
CA PHE A 37 17.86 7.50 7.60
C PHE A 37 16.82 8.26 6.78
N PHE A 38 16.28 9.36 7.32
CA PHE A 38 15.33 10.22 6.62
C PHE A 38 15.90 10.80 5.33
N VAL A 39 17.04 11.48 5.42
CA VAL A 39 17.69 12.07 4.24
C VAL A 39 18.04 11.00 3.21
N SER A 40 18.58 9.85 3.65
CA SER A 40 18.90 8.73 2.74
C SER A 40 17.68 8.21 2.00
N MET A 41 16.53 8.07 2.67
CA MET A 41 15.28 7.67 2.04
C MET A 41 14.78 8.71 1.04
N MET A 42 14.83 9.99 1.39
CA MET A 42 14.43 11.07 0.48
C MET A 42 15.30 11.12 -0.78
N LYS A 43 16.61 10.90 -0.65
CA LYS A 43 17.52 10.77 -1.80
C LYS A 43 17.21 9.53 -2.64
N ALA A 44 16.79 8.42 -2.02
CA ALA A 44 16.36 7.24 -2.76
C ALA A 44 15.04 7.48 -3.54
N PHE A 45 14.10 8.26 -2.99
CA PHE A 45 12.83 8.56 -3.66
C PHE A 45 12.96 9.62 -4.75
N PHE A 46 13.72 10.69 -4.50
CA PHE A 46 13.71 11.90 -5.34
C PHE A 46 15.06 12.20 -5.99
N GLY A 47 16.11 11.41 -5.71
CA GLY A 47 17.43 11.54 -6.33
C GLY A 47 18.05 12.91 -6.10
N ASP A 48 18.44 13.56 -7.19
CA ASP A 48 19.09 14.88 -7.18
C ASP A 48 18.14 16.01 -6.76
N LYS A 49 16.81 15.80 -6.86
CA LYS A 49 15.82 16.81 -6.48
C LYS A 49 15.64 16.94 -4.97
N ALA A 50 16.07 15.96 -4.18
CA ALA A 50 16.14 16.09 -2.73
C ALA A 50 17.45 16.80 -2.35
N THR A 51 17.33 18.06 -1.93
CA THR A 51 18.43 18.98 -1.61
C THR A 51 18.26 19.56 -0.21
N ALA A 52 19.30 20.16 0.38
CA ALA A 52 19.18 20.74 1.71
C ALA A 52 18.22 21.96 1.69
N GLU A 53 18.26 22.74 0.61
CA GLU A 53 17.53 23.98 0.41
C GLU A 53 16.01 23.76 0.38
N ASN A 54 15.56 22.59 -0.09
CA ASN A 54 14.14 22.21 -0.11
C ASN A 54 13.76 21.17 0.96
N SER A 55 14.53 21.10 2.04
CA SER A 55 14.30 20.14 3.14
C SER A 55 14.17 18.70 2.63
N TRP A 56 14.97 18.34 1.63
CA TRP A 56 15.00 17.02 1.00
C TRP A 56 13.66 16.58 0.39
N GLY A 57 12.79 17.52 0.02
CA GLY A 57 11.47 17.21 -0.52
C GLY A 57 10.44 16.78 0.54
N PHE A 58 10.66 17.11 1.81
CA PHE A 58 9.74 16.82 2.92
C PHE A 58 8.28 17.21 2.60
N ASP A 59 8.08 18.32 1.89
CA ASP A 59 6.74 18.80 1.54
C ASP A 59 6.02 18.03 0.44
N TRP A 60 6.72 17.16 -0.29
CA TRP A 60 6.11 16.30 -1.30
C TRP A 60 5.46 15.05 -0.69
N LEU A 61 5.79 14.73 0.57
CA LEU A 61 5.18 13.61 1.27
C LEU A 61 3.74 13.98 1.68
N PRO A 62 2.78 13.06 1.50
CA PRO A 62 1.45 13.24 2.06
C PRO A 62 1.56 13.28 3.59
N LYS A 63 0.84 14.23 4.20
CA LYS A 63 0.79 14.41 5.65
C LYS A 63 -0.54 13.87 6.16
N TRP A 64 -0.52 12.94 7.11
CA TRP A 64 -1.74 12.29 7.59
C TRP A 64 -2.44 13.09 8.70
N ASP A 65 -3.77 13.10 8.67
CA ASP A 65 -4.67 13.68 9.68
C ASP A 65 -5.11 12.64 10.72
N LYS A 66 -5.29 11.40 10.28
CA LYS A 66 -5.69 10.25 11.08
C LYS A 66 -5.12 8.93 10.54
N GLY A 67 -5.32 7.84 11.27
CA GLY A 67 -5.05 6.50 10.76
C GLY A 67 -6.03 6.13 9.64
N TYR A 68 -5.56 5.43 8.62
CA TYR A 68 -6.39 4.87 7.56
C TYR A 68 -6.14 3.36 7.46
N ASP A 69 -6.48 2.64 8.54
CA ASP A 69 -6.47 1.19 8.50
C ASP A 69 -7.59 0.64 7.61
N VAL A 70 -7.50 -0.64 7.28
CA VAL A 70 -8.42 -1.30 6.35
C VAL A 70 -9.89 -1.25 6.79
N LEU A 71 -10.16 -1.30 8.10
CA LEU A 71 -11.54 -1.27 8.61
C LEU A 71 -12.12 0.13 8.49
N GLN A 72 -11.33 1.14 8.85
CA GLN A 72 -11.72 2.54 8.70
C GLN A 72 -11.90 2.92 7.22
N TYR A 73 -11.00 2.46 6.35
CA TYR A 73 -11.08 2.73 4.92
C TYR A 73 -12.31 2.08 4.27
N PHE A 74 -12.68 0.87 4.68
CA PHE A 74 -13.90 0.21 4.20
C PHE A 74 -15.18 0.83 4.77
N GLU A 75 -15.16 1.40 5.97
CA GLU A 75 -16.31 2.19 6.45
C GLU A 75 -16.46 3.47 5.61
N MET A 76 -15.36 4.15 5.28
CA MET A 76 -15.40 5.31 4.37
C MET A 76 -15.90 4.91 2.96
N MET A 77 -15.53 3.73 2.47
CA MET A 77 -16.02 3.19 1.20
C MET A 77 -17.53 2.91 1.26
N LYS A 78 -18.01 2.34 2.37
CA LYS A 78 -19.45 2.17 2.64
C LYS A 78 -20.19 3.51 2.67
N GLU A 79 -19.57 4.57 3.16
CA GLU A 79 -20.12 5.93 3.15
C GLU A 79 -20.02 6.63 1.77
N GLY A 80 -19.42 5.99 0.76
CA GLY A 80 -19.24 6.57 -0.58
C GLY A 80 -18.14 7.63 -0.65
N LYS A 81 -17.24 7.68 0.35
CA LYS A 81 -16.11 8.64 0.42
C LYS A 81 -14.86 8.16 -0.33
N VAL A 82 -14.90 6.97 -0.92
CA VAL A 82 -13.79 6.35 -1.66
C VAL A 82 -14.21 6.17 -3.11
N ASN A 83 -13.45 6.76 -4.03
CA ASN A 83 -13.74 6.68 -5.47
C ASN A 83 -13.16 5.42 -6.12
N GLY A 84 -12.01 4.95 -5.67
CA GLY A 84 -11.37 3.79 -6.29
C GLY A 84 -10.47 3.03 -5.33
N TYR A 85 -10.16 1.80 -5.71
CA TYR A 85 -9.33 0.90 -4.91
C TYR A 85 -8.38 0.12 -5.81
N ILE A 86 -7.13 -0.04 -5.37
CA ILE A 86 -6.12 -0.86 -6.04
C ILE A 86 -5.84 -2.07 -5.16
N CYS A 87 -5.95 -3.25 -5.73
CA CYS A 87 -5.75 -4.52 -5.06
C CYS A 87 -4.64 -5.30 -5.75
N GLN A 88 -3.43 -5.26 -5.18
CA GLN A 88 -2.23 -5.88 -5.77
C GLN A 88 -1.81 -7.10 -4.94
N GLY A 89 -1.88 -8.30 -5.53
CA GLY A 89 -1.51 -9.55 -4.88
C GLY A 89 -2.25 -9.80 -3.56
N PHE A 90 -3.50 -9.32 -3.47
CA PHE A 90 -4.31 -9.38 -2.26
C PHE A 90 -5.77 -9.64 -2.64
N ASN A 91 -6.53 -10.31 -1.76
CA ASN A 91 -7.92 -10.70 -2.04
C ASN A 91 -8.84 -10.35 -0.85
N PRO A 92 -9.31 -9.09 -0.74
CA PRO A 92 -10.13 -8.62 0.38
C PRO A 92 -11.47 -9.34 0.50
N VAL A 93 -12.11 -9.78 -0.60
CA VAL A 93 -13.38 -10.52 -0.53
C VAL A 93 -13.22 -11.82 0.28
N ALA A 94 -12.06 -12.47 0.18
CA ALA A 94 -11.76 -13.70 0.91
C ALA A 94 -11.11 -13.45 2.28
N SER A 95 -10.28 -12.42 2.42
CA SER A 95 -9.43 -12.23 3.61
C SER A 95 -9.99 -11.27 4.66
N PHE A 96 -10.90 -10.36 4.29
CA PHE A 96 -11.46 -9.40 5.24
C PHE A 96 -12.67 -9.95 5.98
N PRO A 97 -12.89 -9.50 7.24
CA PRO A 97 -14.06 -9.91 7.99
C PRO A 97 -15.35 -9.40 7.34
N ASN A 98 -16.40 -10.20 7.43
CA ASN A 98 -17.73 -9.89 6.88
C ASN A 98 -17.71 -9.61 5.36
N LYS A 99 -17.60 -10.70 4.59
CA LYS A 99 -17.63 -10.69 3.12
C LYS A 99 -18.77 -9.88 2.51
N ASN A 100 -19.99 -9.98 3.06
CA ASN A 100 -21.15 -9.25 2.53
C ASN A 100 -20.98 -7.73 2.65
N LYS A 101 -20.40 -7.26 3.77
CA LYS A 101 -20.03 -5.86 3.92
C LYS A 101 -18.97 -5.47 2.90
N VAL A 102 -17.93 -6.28 2.72
CA VAL A 102 -16.84 -6.02 1.77
C VAL A 102 -17.38 -5.85 0.34
N ILE A 103 -18.20 -6.79 -0.14
CA ILE A 103 -18.85 -6.71 -1.45
C ILE A 103 -19.67 -5.43 -1.56
N GLY A 104 -20.51 -5.13 -0.56
CA GLY A 104 -21.32 -3.92 -0.54
C GLY A 104 -20.49 -2.63 -0.57
N CYS A 105 -19.27 -2.64 -0.03
CA CYS A 105 -18.33 -1.51 -0.12
C CYS A 105 -17.74 -1.41 -1.53
N LEU A 106 -17.23 -2.52 -2.09
CA LEU A 106 -16.63 -2.54 -3.42
C LEU A 106 -17.63 -2.13 -4.52
N SER A 107 -18.92 -2.45 -4.35
CA SER A 107 -19.99 -2.05 -5.26
C SER A 107 -20.27 -0.53 -5.28
N LYS A 108 -19.72 0.24 -4.33
CA LYS A 108 -19.83 1.72 -4.31
C LYS A 108 -18.65 2.43 -4.97
N LEU A 109 -17.60 1.71 -5.33
CA LEU A 109 -16.46 2.29 -6.01
C LEU A 109 -16.84 2.70 -7.44
N LYS A 110 -16.14 3.72 -7.95
CA LYS A 110 -16.19 4.07 -9.38
C LYS A 110 -15.30 3.15 -10.18
N PHE A 111 -14.14 2.80 -9.63
CA PHE A 111 -13.22 1.86 -10.26
C PHE A 111 -12.51 0.95 -9.26
N LEU A 112 -12.22 -0.27 -9.69
CA LEU A 112 -11.40 -1.24 -8.97
C LEU A 112 -10.31 -1.72 -9.92
N VAL A 113 -9.05 -1.61 -9.50
CA VAL A 113 -7.91 -2.19 -10.24
C VAL A 113 -7.41 -3.39 -9.47
N THR A 114 -7.44 -4.57 -10.08
CA THR A 114 -6.85 -5.78 -9.50
C THR A 114 -5.60 -6.16 -10.28
N ILE A 115 -4.50 -6.34 -9.57
CA ILE A 115 -3.19 -6.71 -10.12
C ILE A 115 -2.81 -8.05 -9.49
N ASP A 116 -3.09 -9.14 -10.19
CA ASP A 116 -2.89 -10.50 -9.69
C ASP A 116 -2.58 -11.45 -10.86
N PRO A 117 -1.70 -12.46 -10.68
CA PRO A 117 -1.47 -13.48 -11.70
C PRO A 117 -2.69 -14.42 -11.90
N LEU A 118 -3.68 -14.40 -11.00
CA LEU A 118 -4.88 -15.23 -11.04
C LEU A 118 -6.16 -14.38 -11.02
N ASN A 119 -7.25 -14.97 -11.52
CA ASN A 119 -8.58 -14.42 -11.25
C ASN A 119 -8.94 -14.69 -9.79
N THR A 120 -9.38 -13.64 -9.08
CA THR A 120 -9.71 -13.70 -7.66
C THR A 120 -11.19 -13.38 -7.42
N GLU A 121 -11.72 -13.74 -6.27
CA GLU A 121 -13.07 -13.34 -5.85
C GLU A 121 -13.21 -11.81 -5.83
N THR A 122 -12.12 -11.09 -5.56
CA THR A 122 -12.11 -9.63 -5.61
C THR A 122 -12.18 -9.09 -7.04
N SER A 123 -11.51 -9.71 -8.02
CA SER A 123 -11.62 -9.26 -9.42
C SER A 123 -13.01 -9.51 -10.01
N ASN A 124 -13.68 -10.57 -9.53
CA ASN A 124 -15.00 -11.02 -10.00
C ASN A 124 -16.15 -10.71 -9.03
N PHE A 125 -15.96 -9.82 -8.05
CA PHE A 125 -16.94 -9.56 -6.99
C PHE A 125 -18.32 -9.13 -7.51
N TRP A 126 -18.37 -8.58 -8.72
CA TRP A 126 -19.56 -8.08 -9.39
C TRP A 126 -20.36 -9.18 -10.10
N GLN A 127 -19.78 -10.37 -10.31
CA GLN A 127 -20.43 -11.50 -10.97
C GLN A 127 -21.26 -12.30 -9.97
N ASN A 128 -22.49 -12.66 -10.33
CA ASN A 128 -23.29 -13.56 -9.53
C ASN A 128 -22.73 -15.00 -9.61
N HIS A 129 -22.52 -15.63 -8.45
CA HIS A 129 -22.11 -17.04 -8.34
C HIS A 129 -23.03 -17.83 -7.39
N GLY A 130 -24.34 -17.57 -7.45
CA GLY A 130 -25.34 -18.18 -6.56
C GLY A 130 -25.06 -17.87 -5.09
N GLU A 131 -25.24 -18.86 -4.21
CA GLU A 131 -25.01 -18.71 -2.75
C GLU A 131 -23.57 -18.27 -2.40
N LEU A 132 -22.61 -18.54 -3.28
CA LEU A 132 -21.21 -18.14 -3.07
C LEU A 132 -20.99 -16.65 -3.34
N ASN A 133 -21.80 -15.99 -4.16
CA ASN A 133 -21.75 -14.54 -4.38
C ASN A 133 -23.08 -14.04 -4.94
N GLU A 134 -24.05 -13.80 -4.05
CA GLU A 134 -25.40 -13.40 -4.44
C GLU A 134 -25.46 -11.88 -4.69
N VAL A 135 -25.13 -11.47 -5.91
CA VAL A 135 -25.14 -10.06 -6.34
C VAL A 135 -25.95 -9.88 -7.63
N ASP A 136 -26.46 -8.67 -7.84
CA ASP A 136 -27.08 -8.27 -9.10
C ASP A 136 -26.08 -7.42 -9.89
N SER A 137 -25.46 -8.04 -10.90
CA SER A 137 -24.42 -7.38 -11.71
C SER A 137 -24.92 -6.10 -12.39
N SER A 138 -26.21 -5.99 -12.70
CA SER A 138 -26.77 -4.79 -13.33
C SER A 138 -26.79 -3.56 -12.42
N LYS A 139 -26.76 -3.78 -11.09
CA LYS A 139 -26.76 -2.72 -10.08
C LYS A 139 -25.36 -2.26 -9.69
N ILE A 140 -24.31 -2.96 -10.11
CA ILE A 140 -22.92 -2.65 -9.79
C ILE A 140 -22.32 -1.86 -10.94
N GLN A 141 -22.01 -0.59 -10.68
CA GLN A 141 -21.48 0.35 -11.68
C GLN A 141 -19.94 0.49 -11.62
N THR A 142 -19.28 -0.26 -10.74
CA THR A 142 -17.83 -0.22 -10.57
C THR A 142 -17.14 -0.72 -11.83
N GLY A 143 -16.33 0.13 -12.47
CA GLY A 143 -15.44 -0.30 -13.56
C GLY A 143 -14.30 -1.14 -13.01
N SER A 144 -14.30 -2.45 -13.25
CA SER A 144 -13.20 -3.35 -12.87
C SER A 144 -12.21 -3.46 -14.02
N VAL A 145 -10.94 -3.13 -13.77
CA VAL A 145 -9.84 -3.34 -14.72
C VAL A 145 -8.94 -4.44 -14.15
N PRO A 146 -9.11 -5.70 -14.59
CA PRO A 146 -8.18 -6.76 -14.25
C PRO A 146 -6.87 -6.54 -15.03
N SER A 147 -5.75 -6.48 -14.32
CA SER A 147 -4.41 -6.53 -14.88
C SER A 147 -3.78 -7.86 -14.49
N ALA A 148 -3.58 -8.73 -15.48
CA ALA A 148 -2.68 -9.86 -15.32
C ALA A 148 -1.26 -9.30 -15.42
N ILE A 149 -0.62 -9.13 -14.26
CA ILE A 149 0.78 -8.76 -14.20
C ILE A 149 1.53 -9.87 -13.46
N ASP A 150 2.51 -10.46 -14.14
CA ASP A 150 3.50 -11.29 -13.47
C ASP A 150 4.57 -10.34 -12.92
N LEU A 151 4.39 -9.88 -11.68
CA LEU A 151 5.36 -9.01 -10.97
C LEU A 151 6.71 -9.70 -10.72
N LEU A 152 6.83 -10.99 -11.08
CA LEU A 152 8.02 -11.82 -10.90
C LEU A 152 9.05 -11.66 -12.03
N ARG A 153 9.05 -10.53 -12.75
CA ARG A 153 10.09 -10.22 -13.72
C ARG A 153 11.36 -9.70 -13.02
N GLY A 154 12.24 -10.63 -12.63
CA GLY A 154 13.66 -10.39 -12.37
C GLY A 154 14.03 -9.92 -10.95
N ARG A 155 14.68 -10.82 -10.21
CA ARG A 155 15.21 -10.65 -8.83
C ARG A 155 14.15 -10.48 -7.74
N GLU A 156 13.54 -11.61 -7.36
CA GLU A 156 12.82 -11.70 -6.10
C GLU A 156 13.80 -11.79 -4.93
N ARG A 157 13.63 -10.89 -3.96
CA ARG A 157 14.16 -11.04 -2.61
C ARG A 157 12.99 -11.03 -1.65
N PHE A 158 12.60 -12.22 -1.18
CA PHE A 158 11.66 -12.33 -0.08
C PHE A 158 12.40 -12.43 1.24
N TYR A 159 11.91 -11.69 2.24
CA TYR A 159 12.33 -11.86 3.61
C TYR A 159 11.49 -12.97 4.23
N ARG A 160 12.15 -14.01 4.75
CA ARG A 160 11.48 -14.99 5.60
C ARG A 160 11.26 -14.38 6.98
N LEU A 161 10.36 -15.00 7.76
CA LEU A 161 10.03 -14.61 9.14
C LEU A 161 11.26 -14.43 10.06
N THR A 162 12.41 -15.01 9.71
CA THR A 162 13.68 -14.87 10.43
C THR A 162 14.50 -13.63 10.07
N GLN A 163 13.96 -12.69 9.28
CA GLN A 163 14.64 -11.48 8.79
C GLN A 163 15.91 -11.72 7.96
N VAL A 164 16.24 -12.98 7.65
CA VAL A 164 17.31 -13.31 6.71
C VAL A 164 16.80 -12.99 5.30
N ALA A 165 17.51 -12.11 4.60
CA ALA A 165 17.36 -11.93 3.16
C ALA A 165 17.84 -13.23 2.48
N GLY A 166 16.95 -14.19 2.32
CA GLY A 166 17.29 -15.55 1.96
C GLY A 166 16.42 -16.03 0.81
N TYR A 167 16.84 -15.69 -0.40
CA TYR A 167 16.69 -16.38 -1.69
C TYR A 167 16.76 -15.33 -2.80
N SER A 168 17.72 -15.47 -3.72
CA SER A 168 17.70 -14.78 -5.01
C SER A 168 17.37 -15.82 -6.06
N GLY A 169 16.14 -15.76 -6.58
CA GLY A 169 15.71 -16.59 -7.71
C GLY A 169 15.90 -15.85 -9.03
N THR A 170 16.44 -16.51 -10.05
CA THR A 170 16.33 -16.09 -11.44
C THR A 170 15.41 -17.06 -12.17
N GLY A 171 14.11 -16.80 -12.13
CA GLY A 171 13.12 -17.52 -12.94
C GLY A 171 12.81 -16.73 -14.21
N LYS A 172 12.80 -17.39 -15.37
CA LYS A 172 12.09 -16.91 -16.56
C LYS A 172 10.76 -17.67 -16.61
N VAL A 173 9.69 -17.06 -16.13
CA VAL A 173 8.33 -17.55 -16.40
C VAL A 173 7.85 -16.83 -17.65
N ARG A 174 7.40 -17.59 -18.65
CA ARG A 174 6.80 -17.02 -19.88
C ARG A 174 5.35 -16.70 -19.55
N THR A 175 4.94 -15.45 -19.74
CA THR A 175 3.55 -15.05 -19.57
C THR A 175 2.66 -15.77 -20.60
N PRO A 176 1.52 -16.35 -20.19
CA PRO A 176 0.46 -16.71 -21.13
C PRO A 176 -0.25 -15.42 -21.60
N GLY A 177 -0.23 -15.12 -22.89
CA GLY A 177 -0.98 -14.00 -23.48
C GLY A 177 -0.45 -12.60 -23.14
N ASP A 178 -1.29 -11.57 -23.36
CA ASP A 178 -0.99 -10.12 -23.26
C ASP A 178 -0.79 -9.61 -21.80
N CYS A 179 -0.28 -10.45 -20.90
CA CYS A 179 0.11 -10.01 -19.56
C CYS A 179 1.29 -9.03 -19.70
N ALA A 180 1.13 -7.81 -19.17
CA ALA A 180 1.93 -6.63 -19.54
C ALA A 180 3.45 -6.88 -19.59
N ASP A 181 4.09 -6.24 -20.57
CA ASP A 181 5.55 -6.29 -20.78
C ASP A 181 6.36 -5.41 -19.82
#